data_AF-C0P0I0-F1
#
_entry.id   AF-C0P0I0-F1
#
_cell.length_a   1.000
_cell.length_b   1.000
_cell.length_c   1.000
_cell.angle_alpha   90.00
_cell.angle_beta   90.00
_cell.angle_gamma   90.00
#
_symmetry.space_group_name_H-M   'P 1'
#
loop_
_entity.id
_entity.type
_entity.pdbx_description
1 polymer ?
#
loop_
_entity_poly.entity_id
_entity_poly.type
_entity_poly.pdbx_seq_one_letter_code
_entity_poly.pdbx_strand_id
1 'polypeptide(L)'
;MGIKALIIDGVRKRYSIGSTVSTVVGCSLRFLQFVFGIAVIGLYAQDLIRQRKDTGGFDPKWTYATCLGTISSLSAVIYFTIPLAMPAFSLLPSVNLPTLVYDSIVSILWLTLFGIFGKMYMTKHAAEGDVDTIRMKHSVWVDLANLALWAATAAWAGARWWKSGKGRREAEKGSEMGEV
;
A
#
# COMPACT_ATOMS: atom_id res chain seq x y z
N MET A 1 1.62 -27.13 -19.22
CA MET A 1 0.24 -26.58 -19.07
C MET A 1 0.09 -25.39 -20.00
N GLY A 2 -0.86 -25.43 -20.94
CA GLY A 2 -1.08 -24.32 -21.88
C GLY A 2 -1.78 -23.12 -21.22
N ILE A 3 -1.55 -21.92 -21.75
CA ILE A 3 -2.17 -20.66 -21.28
C ILE A 3 -3.69 -20.79 -21.10
N LYS A 4 -4.36 -21.55 -21.98
CA LYS A 4 -5.81 -21.84 -21.90
C LYS A 4 -6.21 -22.55 -20.60
N ALA A 5 -5.46 -23.55 -20.16
CA ALA A 5 -5.75 -24.27 -18.91
C ALA A 5 -5.59 -23.34 -17.69
N LEU A 6 -4.54 -22.51 -17.69
CA LEU A 6 -4.31 -21.53 -16.62
C LEU A 6 -5.41 -20.46 -16.56
N ILE A 7 -5.95 -20.04 -17.72
CA ILE A 7 -7.10 -19.14 -17.79
C ILE A 7 -8.36 -19.84 -17.23
N ILE A 8 -8.67 -21.06 -17.64
CA ILE A 8 -9.87 -21.79 -17.20
C ILE A 8 -9.83 -22.08 -15.70
N ASP A 9 -8.71 -22.58 -15.18
CA ASP A 9 -8.54 -22.84 -13.75
C ASP A 9 -8.57 -21.54 -12.93
N GLY A 10 -7.99 -20.46 -13.48
CA GLY A 10 -8.08 -19.12 -12.92
C GLY A 10 -9.53 -18.62 -12.84
N VAL A 11 -10.32 -18.79 -13.90
CA VAL A 11 -11.74 -18.43 -13.96
C VAL A 11 -12.54 -19.27 -12.95
N ARG A 12 -12.33 -20.59 -12.88
CA ARG A 12 -13.03 -21.47 -11.93
C ARG A 12 -12.74 -21.12 -10.48
N LYS A 13 -11.48 -20.84 -10.15
CA LYS A 13 -11.08 -20.41 -8.80
C LYS A 13 -11.62 -19.03 -8.45
N ARG A 14 -11.83 -18.15 -9.45
CA ARG A 14 -12.40 -16.81 -9.28
C ARG A 14 -13.88 -16.82 -8.88
N TYR A 15 -14.66 -17.80 -9.32
CA TYR A 15 -16.06 -17.96 -8.88
C TYR A 15 -16.18 -18.57 -7.47
N SER A 16 -15.07 -18.95 -6.83
CA SER A 16 -15.09 -19.25 -5.40
C SER A 16 -15.33 -17.94 -4.62
N ILE A 17 -16.36 -17.93 -3.78
CA ILE A 17 -16.76 -16.78 -2.94
C ILE A 17 -15.55 -16.13 -2.25
N GLY A 18 -14.61 -16.95 -1.75
CA GLY A 18 -13.40 -16.46 -1.08
C GLY A 18 -12.48 -15.62 -1.98
N SER A 19 -12.40 -15.92 -3.29
CA SER A 19 -11.58 -15.14 -4.23
C SER A 19 -12.21 -13.79 -4.52
N THR A 20 -13.53 -13.73 -4.69
CA THR A 20 -14.26 -12.47 -4.92
C THR A 20 -14.15 -11.55 -3.72
N VAL A 21 -14.41 -12.06 -2.50
CA VAL A 21 -14.28 -11.27 -1.26
C VAL A 21 -12.85 -10.74 -1.10
N SER A 22 -11.83 -11.59 -1.31
CA SER A 22 -10.43 -11.15 -1.26
C SER A 22 -10.11 -10.06 -2.29
N THR A 23 -10.73 -10.11 -3.47
CA THR A 23 -10.54 -9.09 -4.51
C THR A 23 -11.20 -7.78 -4.12
N VAL A 24 -12.46 -7.83 -3.65
CA VAL A 24 -13.19 -6.63 -3.19
C VAL A 24 -12.46 -5.96 -2.04
N VAL A 25 -12.06 -6.72 -1.01
CA VAL A 25 -11.29 -6.19 0.12
C VAL A 25 -9.96 -5.59 -0.35
N GLY A 26 -9.25 -6.28 -1.24
CA GLY A 26 -7.99 -5.76 -1.82
C GLY A 26 -8.20 -4.45 -2.58
N CYS A 27 -9.21 -4.38 -3.44
CA CYS A 27 -9.56 -3.15 -4.16
C CYS A 27 -9.95 -2.01 -3.22
N SER A 28 -10.74 -2.28 -2.18
CA SER A 28 -11.11 -1.29 -1.18
C SER A 28 -9.89 -0.75 -0.43
N LEU A 29 -8.96 -1.62 -0.02
CA LEU A 29 -7.72 -1.20 0.63
C LEU A 29 -6.86 -0.32 -0.30
N ARG A 30 -6.69 -0.71 -1.58
CA ARG A 30 -5.95 0.11 -2.57
C ARG A 30 -6.63 1.45 -2.84
N PHE A 31 -7.96 1.47 -2.92
CA PHE A 31 -8.72 2.71 -3.09
C PHE A 31 -8.53 3.65 -1.89
N LEU A 32 -8.61 3.13 -0.66
CA LEU A 32 -8.34 3.93 0.54
C LEU A 32 -6.91 4.45 0.57
N GLN A 33 -5.91 3.63 0.20
CA GLN A 33 -4.51 4.07 0.08
C GLN A 33 -4.35 5.23 -0.91
N PHE A 34 -5.07 5.17 -2.05
CA PHE A 34 -5.10 6.26 -3.02
C PHE A 34 -5.71 7.53 -2.42
N VAL A 35 -6.89 7.43 -1.80
CA VAL A 35 -7.59 8.58 -1.20
C VAL A 35 -6.74 9.26 -0.13
N PHE A 36 -6.15 8.49 0.78
CA PHE A 36 -5.27 9.05 1.81
C PHE A 36 -3.98 9.62 1.21
N GLY A 37 -3.40 8.99 0.18
CA GLY A 37 -2.25 9.56 -0.52
C GLY A 37 -2.55 10.91 -1.18
N ILE A 38 -3.72 11.05 -1.82
CA ILE A 38 -4.17 12.34 -2.39
C ILE A 38 -4.42 13.37 -1.29
N ALA A 39 -5.01 12.97 -0.15
CA ALA A 39 -5.19 13.85 1.00
C ALA A 39 -3.84 14.41 1.49
N VAL A 40 -2.81 13.57 1.59
CA VAL A 40 -1.45 13.98 1.96
C VAL A 40 -0.85 14.93 0.93
N ILE A 41 -1.01 14.66 -0.37
CA ILE A 41 -0.57 15.61 -1.40
C ILE A 41 -1.24 16.97 -1.19
N GLY A 42 -2.57 17.00 -0.97
CA GLY A 42 -3.32 18.23 -0.74
C GLY A 42 -2.84 19.01 0.50
N LEU A 43 -2.60 18.30 1.61
CA LEU A 43 -2.15 18.90 2.86
C LEU A 43 -0.72 19.43 2.76
N TYR A 44 0.22 18.59 2.33
CA TYR A 44 1.65 18.93 2.35
C TYR A 44 2.11 19.78 1.16
N ALA A 45 1.48 19.67 -0.02
CA ALA A 45 1.88 20.50 -1.18
C ALA A 45 1.51 21.98 -0.99
N GLN A 46 0.42 22.28 -0.27
CA GLN A 46 0.05 23.65 0.07
C GLN A 46 1.11 24.30 0.95
N ASP A 47 1.59 23.58 1.97
CA ASP A 47 2.65 24.06 2.87
C ASP A 47 4.02 24.16 2.17
N LEU A 48 4.32 23.24 1.24
CA LEU A 48 5.50 23.33 0.38
C LEU A 48 5.50 24.63 -0.44
N ILE A 49 4.37 24.97 -1.07
CA ILE A 49 4.24 26.19 -1.89
C ILE A 49 4.29 27.44 -1.02
N ARG A 50 3.65 27.44 0.15
CA ARG A 50 3.69 28.55 1.11
C ARG A 50 5.13 28.81 1.56
N GLN A 51 5.85 27.78 1.99
CA GLN A 51 7.23 27.95 2.46
C GLN A 51 8.21 28.34 1.35
N ARG A 52 7.98 27.88 0.12
CA ARG A 52 8.76 28.33 -1.04
C ARG A 52 8.63 29.84 -1.25
N LYS A 53 7.43 30.39 -1.07
CA LYS A 53 7.21 31.84 -1.18
C LYS A 53 7.92 32.61 -0.06
N ASP A 54 7.94 32.06 1.15
CA ASP A 54 8.50 32.75 2.32
C ASP A 54 10.03 32.66 2.40
N THR A 55 10.63 31.52 2.02
CA THR A 55 12.06 31.23 2.21
C THR A 55 12.87 31.23 0.90
N GLY A 56 12.20 31.26 -0.26
CA GLY A 56 12.81 31.12 -1.58
C GLY A 56 13.23 29.69 -1.95
N GLY A 57 13.18 28.74 -1.01
CA GLY A 57 13.60 27.34 -1.21
C GLY A 57 12.50 26.33 -0.88
N PHE A 58 12.67 25.09 -1.33
CA PHE A 58 11.81 23.98 -0.94
C PHE A 58 12.38 23.27 0.28
N ASP A 59 11.67 23.27 1.40
CA ASP A 59 12.09 22.51 2.58
C ASP A 59 11.98 20.99 2.25
N PRO A 60 13.07 20.21 2.50
CA PRO A 60 13.11 18.79 2.18
C PRO A 60 11.96 17.97 2.78
N LYS A 61 11.43 18.36 3.95
CA LYS A 61 10.40 17.56 4.64
C LYS A 61 9.05 17.58 3.91
N TRP A 62 8.62 18.73 3.41
CA TRP A 62 7.38 18.85 2.64
C TRP A 62 7.55 18.24 1.26
N THR A 63 8.74 18.40 0.65
CA THR A 63 9.07 17.79 -0.64
C THR A 63 8.98 16.27 -0.55
N TYR A 64 9.57 15.68 0.50
CA TYR A 64 9.48 14.25 0.76
C TYR A 64 8.03 13.77 0.91
N ALA A 65 7.22 14.48 1.71
CA ALA A 65 5.80 14.16 1.91
C ALA A 65 5.01 14.18 0.59
N THR A 66 5.16 15.24 -0.21
CA THR A 66 4.47 15.38 -1.50
C THR A 66 4.92 14.31 -2.50
N CYS A 67 6.21 14.00 -2.57
CA CYS A 67 6.73 12.96 -3.45
C CYS A 67 6.22 11.56 -3.04
N LEU A 68 6.27 11.22 -1.75
CA LEU A 68 5.78 9.93 -1.25
C LEU A 68 4.27 9.79 -1.48
N GLY A 69 3.49 10.84 -1.19
CA GLY A 69 2.06 10.87 -1.48
C GLY A 69 1.79 10.61 -2.97
N THR A 70 2.53 11.28 -3.87
CA THR A 70 2.38 11.11 -5.32
C THR A 70 2.70 9.69 -5.78
N ILE A 71 3.86 9.14 -5.41
CA ILE A 71 4.30 7.80 -5.84
C ILE A 71 3.36 6.73 -5.29
N SER A 72 2.97 6.84 -4.02
CA SER A 72 2.07 5.86 -3.39
C SER A 72 0.65 5.94 -3.96
N SER A 73 0.10 7.14 -4.22
CA SER A 73 -1.20 7.30 -4.88
C SER A 73 -1.22 6.70 -6.28
N LEU A 74 -0.20 6.98 -7.11
CA LEU A 74 -0.10 6.40 -8.46
C LEU A 74 -0.04 4.87 -8.39
N SER A 75 0.76 4.35 -7.46
CA SER A 75 0.93 2.90 -7.30
C SER A 75 -0.33 2.23 -6.77
N ALA A 76 -1.06 2.88 -5.87
CA ALA A 76 -2.35 2.42 -5.37
C ALA A 76 -3.40 2.33 -6.50
N VAL A 77 -3.46 3.32 -7.40
CA VAL A 77 -4.34 3.28 -8.58
C VAL A 77 -3.95 2.16 -9.54
N ILE A 78 -2.65 1.94 -9.77
CA ILE A 78 -2.17 0.84 -10.61
C ILE A 78 -2.59 -0.51 -10.01
N TYR A 79 -2.35 -0.73 -8.71
CA TYR A 79 -2.75 -1.96 -8.05
C TYR A 79 -4.27 -2.13 -7.91
N PHE A 80 -5.03 -1.05 -7.87
CA PHE A 80 -6.49 -1.07 -7.92
C PHE A 80 -7.02 -1.48 -9.30
N THR A 81 -6.39 -1.01 -10.37
CA THR A 81 -6.84 -1.26 -11.76
C THR A 81 -6.44 -2.63 -12.30
N ILE A 82 -5.29 -3.18 -11.89
CA ILE A 82 -4.81 -4.49 -12.38
C ILE A 82 -5.84 -5.64 -12.15
N PRO A 83 -6.44 -5.83 -10.95
CA PRO A 83 -7.44 -6.87 -10.74
C PRO A 83 -8.73 -6.69 -11.57
N LEU A 84 -9.03 -5.47 -11.98
CA LEU A 84 -10.19 -5.12 -12.81
C LEU A 84 -9.92 -5.41 -14.29
N ALA A 85 -8.74 -5.01 -14.79
CA ALA A 85 -8.36 -5.14 -16.19
C ALA A 85 -7.77 -6.52 -16.54
N MET A 86 -6.96 -7.10 -15.65
CA MET A 86 -6.19 -8.34 -15.88
C MET A 86 -6.28 -9.28 -14.68
N PRO A 87 -7.45 -9.86 -14.42
CA PRO A 87 -7.70 -10.63 -13.21
C PRO A 87 -6.86 -11.90 -13.09
N ALA A 88 -6.54 -12.54 -14.21
CA ALA A 88 -5.67 -13.72 -14.23
C ALA A 88 -4.25 -13.38 -13.72
N PHE A 89 -3.78 -12.15 -13.98
CA PHE A 89 -2.44 -11.71 -13.56
C PHE A 89 -2.35 -11.54 -12.04
N SER A 90 -3.40 -11.00 -11.43
CA SER A 90 -3.46 -10.79 -9.97
C SER A 90 -3.49 -12.10 -9.15
N LEU A 91 -3.76 -13.24 -9.79
CA LEU A 91 -3.81 -14.55 -9.13
C LEU A 91 -2.50 -15.34 -9.24
N LEU A 92 -1.52 -14.86 -10.02
CA LEU A 92 -0.24 -15.53 -10.19
C LEU A 92 0.55 -15.49 -8.88
N PRO A 93 0.96 -16.64 -8.31
CA PRO A 93 1.78 -16.65 -7.09
C PRO A 93 3.07 -15.83 -7.21
N SER A 94 3.60 -15.71 -8.42
CA SER A 94 4.80 -14.94 -8.75
C SER A 94 4.67 -13.44 -8.49
N VAL A 95 3.45 -12.87 -8.44
CA VAL A 95 3.26 -11.44 -8.17
C VAL A 95 3.26 -11.12 -6.66
N ASN A 96 3.08 -12.12 -5.79
CA ASN A 96 2.97 -11.89 -4.35
C ASN A 96 4.28 -11.37 -3.73
N LEU A 97 5.43 -11.90 -4.15
CA LEU A 97 6.73 -11.49 -3.59
C LEU A 97 7.13 -10.07 -4.01
N PRO A 98 7.06 -9.68 -5.31
CA PRO A 98 7.26 -8.28 -5.70
C PRO A 98 6.30 -7.31 -5.01
N THR A 99 5.03 -7.69 -4.84
CA THR A 99 4.03 -6.87 -4.15
C THR A 99 4.36 -6.72 -2.66
N LEU A 100 4.78 -7.80 -1.99
CA LEU A 100 5.23 -7.75 -0.60
C LEU A 100 6.42 -6.79 -0.44
N VAL A 101 7.46 -6.95 -1.28
CA VAL A 101 8.66 -6.10 -1.21
C VAL A 101 8.30 -4.64 -1.43
N TYR A 102 7.47 -4.35 -2.44
CA TYR A 102 7.04 -2.99 -2.74
C TYR A 102 6.21 -2.38 -1.60
N ASP A 103 5.19 -3.08 -1.13
CA ASP A 103 4.34 -2.59 -0.03
C ASP A 103 5.15 -2.39 1.26
N SER A 104 6.14 -3.25 1.53
CA SER A 104 7.06 -3.07 2.66
C SER A 104 7.93 -1.83 2.52
N ILE A 105 8.50 -1.56 1.34
CA ILE A 105 9.27 -0.33 1.07
C ILE A 105 8.39 0.90 1.30
N VAL A 106 7.20 0.94 0.69
CA VAL A 106 6.28 2.07 0.84
C VAL A 106 5.85 2.23 2.31
N SER A 107 5.61 1.14 3.03
CA SER A 107 5.33 1.19 4.48
C SER A 107 6.47 1.81 5.28
N ILE A 108 7.73 1.46 5.00
CA ILE A 108 8.89 2.05 5.68
C ILE A 108 9.00 3.55 5.37
N LEU A 109 8.71 3.96 4.14
CA LEU A 109 8.68 5.37 3.76
C LEU A 109 7.56 6.12 4.51
N TRP A 110 6.35 5.57 4.59
CA TRP A 110 5.26 6.16 5.38
C TRP A 110 5.58 6.21 6.88
N LEU A 111 6.24 5.19 7.42
CA LEU A 111 6.72 5.18 8.81
C LEU A 111 7.75 6.29 9.05
N THR A 112 8.63 6.52 8.08
CA THR A 112 9.61 7.62 8.13
C THR A 112 8.91 8.98 8.10
N LEU A 113 7.94 9.16 7.20
CA LEU A 113 7.13 10.38 7.11
C LEU A 113 6.39 10.67 8.43
N PHE A 114 5.68 9.66 8.95
CA PHE A 114 4.99 9.72 10.23
C PHE A 114 5.98 10.01 11.37
N GLY A 115 7.18 9.43 11.35
CA GLY A 115 8.22 9.71 12.34
C GLY A 115 8.67 11.17 12.34
N ILE A 116 8.89 11.76 11.16
CA ILE A 116 9.30 13.16 11.00
C ILE A 116 8.22 14.10 11.54
N PHE A 117 6.98 13.97 11.03
CA PHE A 117 5.91 14.89 11.37
C PHE A 117 5.26 14.59 12.73
N GLY A 118 5.22 13.32 13.14
CA GLY A 118 4.78 12.91 14.47
C GLY A 118 5.68 13.46 15.57
N LYS A 119 7.01 13.40 15.41
CA LYS A 119 7.92 14.03 16.37
C LYS A 119 7.72 15.56 16.45
N MET A 120 7.47 16.20 15.31
CA MET A 120 7.35 17.66 15.21
C MET A 120 6.04 18.23 15.76
N TYR A 121 4.92 17.54 15.54
CA TYR A 121 3.59 18.06 15.85
C TYR A 121 2.88 17.35 17.00
N MET A 122 3.16 16.06 17.25
CA MET A 122 2.49 15.31 18.33
C MET A 122 3.00 15.73 19.71
N THR A 123 4.27 16.15 19.80
CA THR A 123 4.89 16.61 21.04
C THR A 123 4.59 18.08 21.36
N LYS A 124 4.14 18.87 20.38
CA LYS A 124 3.83 20.28 20.58
C LYS A 124 2.46 20.45 21.21
N HIS A 125 2.39 21.22 22.29
CA HIS A 125 1.12 21.76 22.77
C HIS A 125 0.57 22.70 21.68
N ALA A 126 -0.62 22.39 21.18
CA ALA A 126 -1.32 23.29 20.27
C ALA A 126 -2.02 24.31 21.16
N ALA A 127 -1.48 25.54 21.23
CA ALA A 127 -2.16 26.62 21.92
C ALA A 127 -3.52 26.87 21.26
N GLU A 128 -4.52 27.22 22.05
CA GLU A 128 -5.86 27.52 21.55
C GLU A 128 -5.77 28.70 20.57
N GLY A 129 -6.05 28.44 19.29
CA GLY A 129 -5.91 29.40 18.19
C GLY A 129 -4.82 29.09 17.16
N ASP A 130 -3.90 28.14 17.43
CA ASP A 130 -2.92 27.69 16.43
C ASP A 130 -3.54 26.67 15.45
N VAL A 131 -4.33 27.20 14.52
CA VAL A 131 -5.03 26.43 13.48
C VAL A 131 -4.05 25.64 12.61
N ASP A 132 -2.85 26.18 12.36
CA ASP A 132 -1.82 25.51 11.56
C ASP A 132 -1.30 24.25 12.28
N THR A 133 -0.98 24.33 13.58
CA THR A 133 -0.56 23.15 14.35
C THR A 133 -1.69 22.12 14.48
N ILE A 134 -2.94 22.54 14.68
CA ILE A 134 -4.08 21.62 14.75
C ILE A 134 -4.28 20.88 13.42
N ARG A 135 -4.25 21.61 12.30
CA ARG A 135 -4.30 21.03 10.94
C ARG A 135 -3.17 20.02 10.71
N MET A 136 -1.96 20.34 11.16
CA MET A 136 -0.81 19.45 11.02
C MET A 136 -0.91 18.21 11.89
N LYS A 137 -1.48 18.30 13.09
CA LYS A 137 -1.80 17.10 13.91
C LYS A 137 -2.76 16.16 13.21
N HIS A 138 -3.80 16.68 12.56
CA HIS A 138 -4.71 15.85 11.76
C HIS A 138 -4.00 15.21 10.56
N SER A 139 -3.09 15.94 9.92
CA SER A 139 -2.30 15.44 8.79
C SER A 139 -1.42 14.25 9.20
N VAL A 140 -0.82 14.30 10.40
CA VAL A 140 -0.05 13.18 10.96
C VAL A 140 -0.89 11.92 11.16
N TRP A 141 -2.15 12.07 11.59
CA TRP A 141 -3.07 10.93 11.72
C TRP A 141 -3.45 10.33 10.36
N VAL A 142 -3.59 11.18 9.33
CA VAL A 142 -3.79 10.73 7.95
C VAL A 142 -2.58 9.90 7.46
N ASP A 143 -1.36 10.34 7.76
CA ASP A 143 -0.14 9.58 7.43
C ASP A 143 -0.12 8.22 8.12
N LEU A 144 -0.48 8.18 9.40
CA LEU A 144 -0.54 6.94 10.18
C LEU A 144 -1.61 5.97 9.66
N ALA A 145 -2.78 6.49 9.27
CA ALA A 145 -3.83 5.68 8.66
C ALA A 145 -3.36 5.07 7.34
N ASN A 146 -2.69 5.86 6.49
CA ASN A 146 -2.17 5.34 5.23
C ASN A 146 -1.05 4.31 5.45
N LEU A 147 -0.15 4.57 6.40
CA LEU A 147 0.86 3.62 6.84
C LEU A 147 0.23 2.28 7.23
N ALA A 148 -0.81 2.31 8.06
CA ALA A 148 -1.51 1.10 8.49
C ALA A 148 -2.10 0.31 7.32
N LEU A 149 -2.66 1.01 6.32
CA LEU A 149 -3.17 0.37 5.10
C LEU A 149 -2.05 -0.31 4.29
N TRP A 150 -0.92 0.36 4.07
CA TRP A 150 0.23 -0.22 3.37
C TRP A 150 0.83 -1.41 4.13
N ALA A 151 0.92 -1.32 5.46
CA ALA A 151 1.37 -2.41 6.31
C ALA A 151 0.39 -3.60 6.25
N ALA A 152 -0.92 -3.35 6.23
CA ALA A 152 -1.94 -4.40 6.11
C ALA A 152 -1.84 -5.13 4.75
N THR A 153 -1.64 -4.41 3.64
CA THR A 153 -1.47 -5.04 2.33
C THR A 153 -0.14 -5.78 2.21
N ALA A 154 0.94 -5.27 2.82
CA ALA A 154 2.22 -5.99 2.94
C ALA A 154 2.05 -7.29 3.72
N ALA A 155 1.43 -7.25 4.90
CA ALA A 155 1.19 -8.42 5.72
C ALA A 155 0.32 -9.46 5.00
N TRP A 156 -0.70 -9.00 4.26
CA TRP A 156 -1.55 -9.87 3.43
C TRP A 156 -0.75 -10.54 2.31
N ALA A 157 0.07 -9.80 1.57
CA ALA A 157 0.93 -10.34 0.52
C ALA A 157 1.93 -11.36 1.08
N GLY A 158 2.53 -11.06 2.23
CA GLY A 158 3.45 -11.96 2.94
C GLY A 158 2.79 -13.26 3.38
N ALA A 159 1.59 -13.17 3.96
CA ALA A 159 0.80 -14.35 4.35
C ALA A 159 0.46 -15.25 3.14
N ARG A 160 0.12 -14.66 1.98
CA ARG A 160 -0.17 -15.42 0.75
C ARG A 160 1.08 -16.06 0.14
N TRP A 161 2.20 -15.34 0.15
CA TRP A 161 3.48 -15.88 -0.31
C TRP A 161 3.92 -17.06 0.55
N TRP A 162 3.85 -16.94 1.88
CA TRP A 162 4.20 -18.01 2.81
C TRP A 162 3.34 -19.27 2.60
N LYS A 163 2.02 -19.10 2.44
CA LYS A 163 1.10 -20.21 2.13
C LYS A 163 1.40 -20.88 0.79
N SER A 164 1.81 -20.11 -0.22
CA SER A 164 2.19 -20.64 -1.54
C SER A 164 3.47 -21.48 -1.47
N GLY A 165 4.43 -21.07 -0.64
CA GLY A 165 5.65 -21.85 -0.38
C GLY A 165 5.37 -23.17 0.37
N LYS A 166 4.45 -23.14 1.35
CA LYS A 166 4.05 -24.35 2.08
C LYS A 166 3.40 -25.40 1.18
N GLY A 167 2.47 -25.00 0.31
CA GLY A 167 1.80 -25.92 -0.61
C GLY A 167 2.74 -26.58 -1.63
N ARG A 168 3.79 -25.87 -2.08
CA ARG A 168 4.82 -26.46 -2.95
C ARG A 168 5.62 -27.54 -2.25
N ARG A 169 6.05 -27.29 -1.02
CA ARG A 169 6.79 -28.28 -0.20
C ARG A 169 5.97 -29.52 0.12
N GLU A 170 4.66 -29.35 0.34
CA GLU A 170 3.74 -30.48 0.57
C GLU A 170 3.52 -31.31 -0.71
N ALA A 171 3.40 -30.66 -1.87
CA ALA A 171 3.30 -31.36 -3.16
C ALA A 171 4.58 -32.10 -3.54
N GLU A 172 5.75 -31.51 -3.30
CA GLU A 172 7.06 -32.15 -3.48
C GLU A 172 7.19 -33.40 -2.59
N LYS A 173 6.88 -33.29 -1.30
CA LYS A 173 6.86 -34.44 -0.38
C LYS A 173 5.87 -35.53 -0.78
N GLY A 174 4.69 -35.16 -1.27
CA GLY A 174 3.68 -36.12 -1.74
C GLY A 174 4.11 -36.85 -3.01
N SER A 175 4.85 -36.19 -3.90
CA SER A 175 5.44 -36.81 -5.09
C SER A 175 6.54 -37.80 -4.72
N GLU A 176 7.43 -37.46 -3.79
CA GLU A 176 8.50 -38.35 -3.33
C GLU A 176 7.98 -39.61 -2.64
N MET A 177 6.86 -39.53 -1.90
CA MET A 177 6.24 -40.70 -1.26
C MET A 177 5.36 -41.55 -2.19
N GLY A 178 4.96 -41.01 -3.36
CA GLY A 178 4.20 -41.77 -4.36
C GLY A 178 5.06 -42.58 -5.32
N GLU A 179 6.38 -42.36 -5.30
CA GLU A 179 7.36 -43.07 -6.14
C GLU A 179 8.06 -44.23 -5.39
N VAL A 180 7.66 -44.54 -4.15
CA VAL A 180 8.11 -45.70 -3.35
C VAL A 180 7.00 -46.72 -3.15
#